data_AF-A0A8S3JMB1-F1
#
_entry.id   AF-A0A8S3JMB1-F1
#
_cell.length_a   1.000
_cell.length_b   1.000
_cell.length_c   1.000
_cell.angle_alpha   90.00
_cell.angle_beta   90.00
_cell.angle_gamma   90.00
#
_symmetry.space_group_name_H-M   'P 1'
#
loop_
_entity.id
_entity.type
_entity.pdbx_description
1 polymer ?
#
loop_
_entity_poly.entity_id
_entity_poly.type
_entity_poly.pdbx_seq_one_letter_code
_entity_poly.pdbx_strand_id
1 'polypeptide(L)'
;MNDEGITHYNSIIDQHSLGAEFLRDQFGECARPKIGWQIDPFGHSREVASLFAQMGFDGLFFGRVDYQDYQYRTMTKTMEMVWKGSANLNRESWLFTGVLPRVYEPPDSFCFDQFCNDQPVM
;
A
#
# COMPACT_ATOMS: atom_id res chain seq x y z
N MET A 1 -3.13 0.53 8.67
CA MET A 1 -2.09 1.43 8.11
C MET A 1 -1.22 1.87 9.27
N ASN A 2 0.06 1.54 9.23
CA ASN A 2 1.06 1.92 10.24
C ASN A 2 2.13 2.77 9.55
N ASP A 3 2.82 3.62 10.29
CA ASP A 3 4.04 4.28 9.80
C ASP A 3 5.13 3.25 9.43
N GLU A 4 6.09 3.63 8.59
CA GLU A 4 7.19 2.76 8.17
C GLU A 4 8.58 3.32 8.51
N GLY A 5 8.67 4.53 9.05
CA GLY A 5 9.94 5.18 9.41
C GLY A 5 10.39 4.92 10.84
N ILE A 6 9.46 4.74 11.78
CA ILE A 6 9.74 4.66 13.23
C ILE A 6 9.11 3.46 13.94
N THR A 7 8.56 2.50 13.20
CA THR A 7 7.92 1.30 13.78
C THR A 7 8.87 0.11 13.90
N HIS A 8 8.79 -0.63 15.00
CA HIS A 8 9.47 -1.92 15.14
C HIS A 8 8.66 -3.04 14.47
N TYR A 9 9.32 -3.96 13.75
CA TYR A 9 8.66 -5.01 12.96
C TYR A 9 7.69 -5.89 13.77
N ASN A 10 8.04 -6.24 15.01
CA ASN A 10 7.12 -6.97 15.90
C ASN A 10 5.79 -6.21 16.11
N SER A 11 5.83 -4.89 16.31
CA SER A 11 4.61 -4.09 16.52
C SER A 11 3.78 -3.97 15.24
N ILE A 12 4.42 -4.01 14.07
CA ILE A 12 3.72 -4.10 12.79
C ILE A 12 2.96 -5.43 12.73
N ILE A 13 3.63 -6.55 13.04
CA ILE A 13 3.01 -7.88 13.05
C ILE A 13 1.83 -7.91 14.03
N ASP A 14 2.02 -7.48 15.28
CA ASP A 14 0.97 -7.49 16.30
C ASP A 14 -0.26 -6.70 15.83
N GLN A 15 -0.06 -5.50 15.28
CA GLN A 15 -1.16 -4.68 14.80
C GLN A 15 -1.89 -5.29 13.60
N HIS A 16 -1.17 -5.87 12.63
CA HIS A 16 -1.79 -6.50 11.47
C HIS A 16 -2.51 -7.79 11.83
N SER A 17 -1.93 -8.59 12.75
CA SER A 17 -2.56 -9.80 13.29
C SER A 17 -3.88 -9.48 14.00
N LEU A 18 -3.91 -8.44 14.85
CA LEU A 18 -5.13 -8.02 15.54
C LEU A 18 -6.26 -7.67 14.57
N GLY A 19 -5.95 -6.91 13.51
CA GLY A 19 -6.92 -6.55 12.48
C GLY A 19 -7.39 -7.75 11.65
N ALA A 20 -6.47 -8.63 11.27
CA ALA A 20 -6.78 -9.82 10.48
C ALA A 20 -7.64 -10.83 11.26
N GLU A 21 -7.37 -11.02 12.55
CA GLU A 21 -8.17 -11.85 13.45
C GLU A 21 -9.59 -11.31 13.59
N PHE A 22 -9.74 -10.01 13.83
CA PHE A 22 -11.06 -9.38 13.86
C PHE A 22 -11.84 -9.63 12.57
N LEU A 23 -11.22 -9.41 11.40
CA LEU A 23 -11.90 -9.60 10.12
C LEU A 23 -12.31 -11.06 9.90
N ARG A 24 -11.43 -12.00 10.23
CA ARG A 24 -11.72 -13.44 10.16
C ARG A 24 -12.91 -13.80 11.05
N ASP A 25 -12.92 -13.32 12.29
CA ASP A 25 -13.92 -13.71 13.28
C ASP A 25 -15.29 -13.09 12.99
N GLN A 26 -15.34 -11.88 12.43
CA GLN A 26 -16.60 -11.20 12.11
C GLN A 26 -17.16 -11.54 10.73
N PHE A 27 -16.30 -11.76 9.73
CA PHE A 27 -16.71 -11.83 8.33
C PHE A 27 -16.21 -13.10 7.61
N GLY A 28 -15.46 -13.97 8.31
CA GLY A 28 -14.96 -15.23 7.79
C GLY A 28 -13.79 -15.08 6.80
N GLU A 29 -13.39 -16.21 6.21
CA GLU A 29 -12.25 -16.30 5.29
C GLU A 29 -12.36 -15.38 4.07
N CYS A 30 -13.58 -15.08 3.61
CA CYS A 30 -13.82 -14.23 2.45
C CYS A 30 -13.40 -12.76 2.66
N ALA A 31 -13.29 -12.30 3.92
CA ALA A 31 -12.90 -10.94 4.23
C ALA A 31 -11.39 -10.74 4.36
N ARG A 32 -10.58 -11.79 4.17
CA ARG A 32 -9.13 -11.68 4.26
C ARG A 32 -8.62 -10.72 3.18
N PRO A 33 -7.98 -9.59 3.56
CA PRO A 33 -7.44 -8.64 2.59
C PRO A 33 -6.42 -9.32 1.66
N LYS A 34 -6.45 -8.93 0.38
CA LYS A 34 -5.49 -9.40 -0.64
C LYS A 34 -4.41 -8.37 -0.96
N ILE A 35 -4.70 -7.09 -0.70
CA ILE A 35 -3.85 -5.98 -1.08
C ILE A 35 -3.52 -5.11 0.14
N GLY A 36 -2.24 -4.80 0.31
CA GLY A 36 -1.77 -3.82 1.28
C GLY A 36 -2.05 -2.39 0.81
N TRP A 37 -2.46 -1.53 1.73
CA TRP A 37 -2.86 -0.15 1.42
C TRP A 37 -2.12 0.84 2.33
N GLN A 38 -1.03 1.43 1.83
CA GLN A 38 -0.13 2.35 2.55
C GLN A 38 -0.08 3.70 1.83
N ILE A 39 -1.22 4.37 1.68
CA ILE A 39 -1.32 5.56 0.84
C ILE A 39 -0.63 6.81 1.42
N ASP A 40 -0.51 6.91 2.74
CA ASP A 40 -0.09 8.14 3.45
C ASP A 40 1.18 8.06 4.33
N PRO A 41 1.84 6.90 4.58
CA PRO A 41 3.17 6.90 5.20
C PRO A 41 4.20 7.71 4.42
N PHE A 42 5.13 8.37 5.12
CA PHE A 42 6.12 9.28 4.53
C PHE A 42 7.38 8.53 4.06
N GLY A 43 7.22 7.75 2.99
CA GLY A 43 8.23 6.82 2.50
C GLY A 43 7.94 5.39 2.98
N HIS A 44 8.56 4.42 2.31
CA HIS A 44 8.22 3.01 2.48
C HIS A 44 9.46 2.16 2.77
N SER A 45 9.33 1.29 3.75
CA SER A 45 10.39 0.41 4.21
C SER A 45 10.38 -0.89 3.42
N ARG A 46 11.58 -1.38 3.09
CA ARG A 46 11.74 -2.70 2.46
C ARG A 46 11.22 -3.82 3.37
N GLU A 47 11.27 -3.63 4.69
CA GLU A 47 10.80 -4.60 5.68
C GLU A 47 9.28 -4.78 5.64
N VAL A 48 8.50 -3.70 5.53
CA VAL A 48 7.03 -3.80 5.40
C VAL A 48 6.63 -4.55 4.14
N ALA A 49 7.30 -4.30 3.00
CA ALA A 49 7.08 -5.09 1.79
C ALA A 49 7.37 -6.59 2.00
N SER A 50 8.45 -6.91 2.73
CA SER A 50 8.79 -8.30 3.08
C SER A 50 7.75 -8.93 4.00
N LEU A 51 7.27 -8.20 5.02
CA LEU A 51 6.24 -8.67 5.94
C LEU A 51 4.91 -8.90 5.23
N PHE A 52 4.49 -7.98 4.36
CA PHE A 52 3.22 -8.12 3.64
C PHE A 52 3.22 -9.33 2.69
N ALA A 53 4.34 -9.58 2.00
CA ALA A 53 4.48 -10.79 1.20
C ALA A 53 4.33 -12.06 2.06
N GLN A 54 4.98 -12.11 3.24
CA GLN A 54 4.89 -13.23 4.18
C GLN A 54 3.50 -13.37 4.83
N MET A 55 2.77 -12.26 5.00
CA MET A 55 1.37 -12.25 5.47
C MET A 55 0.38 -12.75 4.39
N GLY A 56 0.85 -12.98 3.17
CA GLY A 56 0.04 -13.52 2.07
C GLY A 56 -0.74 -12.45 1.29
N PHE A 57 -0.28 -11.20 1.30
CA PHE A 57 -0.74 -10.18 0.38
C PHE A 57 -0.21 -10.43 -1.03
N ASP A 58 -1.06 -10.20 -2.04
CA ASP A 58 -0.72 -10.33 -3.46
C ASP A 58 -0.06 -9.05 -4.01
N GLY A 59 -0.33 -7.90 -3.38
CA GLY A 59 0.28 -6.63 -3.76
C GLY A 59 0.15 -5.52 -2.71
N LEU A 60 0.81 -4.39 -2.98
CA LEU A 60 0.85 -3.20 -2.13
C LEU A 60 0.73 -1.94 -3.00
N PHE A 61 -0.13 -1.01 -2.59
CA PHE A 61 -0.23 0.30 -3.24
C PHE A 61 0.04 1.41 -2.24
N PHE A 62 0.75 2.43 -2.71
CA PHE A 62 1.08 3.61 -1.93
C PHE A 62 1.11 4.89 -2.76
N GLY A 63 0.94 6.02 -2.09
CA GLY A 63 0.85 7.34 -2.73
C GLY A 63 2.12 8.18 -2.66
N ARG A 64 2.91 8.04 -1.58
CA ARG A 64 4.05 8.92 -1.31
C ARG A 64 5.36 8.27 -1.74
N VAL A 65 6.05 8.91 -2.67
CA VAL A 65 7.42 8.57 -3.08
C VAL A 65 8.17 9.89 -3.32
N ASP A 66 9.51 9.86 -3.32
CA ASP A 66 10.30 11.03 -3.65
C ASP A 66 9.85 11.61 -5.01
N TYR A 67 9.73 12.93 -5.10
CA TYR A 67 9.20 13.60 -6.28
C TYR A 67 10.07 13.37 -7.53
N GLN A 68 11.38 13.20 -7.37
CA GLN A 68 12.30 12.88 -8.47
C GLN A 68 12.07 11.45 -8.97
N ASP A 69 11.88 10.50 -8.04
CA ASP A 69 11.56 9.11 -8.38
C ASP A 69 10.17 9.02 -9.05
N TYR A 70 9.18 9.76 -8.56
CA TYR A 70 7.86 9.84 -9.18
C TYR A 70 7.92 10.31 -10.64
N GLN A 71 8.64 11.40 -10.91
CA GLN A 71 8.85 11.93 -12.26
C GLN A 71 9.55 10.90 -13.16
N TYR A 72 10.63 10.30 -12.66
CA TYR A 72 11.39 9.28 -13.37
C TYR A 72 10.51 8.07 -13.73
N ARG A 73 9.75 7.53 -12.77
CA ARG A 73 8.88 6.38 -12.99
C ARG A 73 7.75 6.67 -13.96
N THR A 74 7.18 7.87 -13.90
CA THR A 74 6.14 8.31 -14.82
C THR A 74 6.66 8.38 -16.26
N MET A 75 7.88 8.89 -16.46
CA MET A 75 8.52 8.97 -17.77
C MET A 75 8.91 7.58 -18.31
N THR A 76 9.46 6.73 -17.46
CA THR A 76 9.99 5.41 -17.83
C THR A 76 8.97 4.28 -17.78
N LYS A 77 7.73 4.57 -17.36
CA LYS A 77 6.64 3.57 -17.22
C LYS A 77 6.98 2.47 -16.23
N THR A 78 7.56 2.87 -15.10
CA THR A 78 7.99 1.99 -13.99
C THR A 78 7.27 2.31 -12.68
N MET A 79 6.03 2.80 -12.78
CA MET A 79 5.14 3.06 -11.64
C MET A 79 4.70 1.77 -10.94
N GLU A 80 4.76 0.64 -11.64
CA GLU A 80 4.40 -0.68 -11.14
C GLU A 80 5.60 -1.61 -11.27
N MET A 81 5.87 -2.40 -10.23
CA MET A 81 7.04 -3.28 -10.18
C MET A 81 6.82 -4.47 -9.24
N VAL A 82 7.66 -5.50 -9.36
CA VAL A 82 7.81 -6.51 -8.31
C VAL A 82 8.89 -6.05 -7.35
N TRP A 83 8.50 -5.68 -6.13
CA TRP A 83 9.42 -5.25 -5.09
C TRP A 83 9.96 -6.46 -4.32
N LYS A 84 11.28 -6.64 -4.31
CA LYS A 84 11.97 -7.72 -3.58
C LYS A 84 12.34 -7.23 -2.18
N GLY A 85 11.49 -7.56 -1.20
CA GLY A 85 11.55 -7.08 0.18
C GLY A 85 12.72 -7.64 1.02
N SER A 86 13.33 -8.74 0.60
CA SER A 86 14.43 -9.36 1.34
C SER A 86 15.53 -9.86 0.42
N ALA A 87 16.78 -9.72 0.88
CA ALA A 87 17.93 -10.34 0.22
C ALA A 87 18.03 -11.85 0.48
N ASN A 88 17.31 -12.37 1.48
CA ASN A 88 17.49 -13.72 2.00
C ASN A 88 16.29 -14.65 1.74
N LEU A 89 15.08 -14.10 1.55
CA LEU A 89 13.84 -14.89 1.52
C LEU A 89 13.36 -15.23 0.11
N ASN A 90 14.08 -14.82 -0.94
CA ASN A 90 13.71 -15.07 -2.34
C ASN A 90 12.23 -14.68 -2.58
N ARG A 91 11.47 -15.57 -3.25
CA ARG A 91 10.07 -15.33 -3.65
C ARG A 91 9.11 -15.08 -2.49
N GLU A 92 9.42 -15.52 -1.27
CA GLU A 92 8.57 -15.28 -0.08
C GLU A 92 8.53 -13.80 0.33
N SER A 93 9.42 -12.98 -0.23
CA SER A 93 9.47 -11.53 -0.01
C SER A 93 9.17 -10.70 -1.26
N TRP A 94 8.69 -11.33 -2.33
CA TRP A 94 8.38 -10.61 -3.57
C TRP A 94 6.93 -10.15 -3.54
N LEU A 95 6.71 -8.85 -3.70
CA LEU A 95 5.38 -8.24 -3.62
C LEU A 95 5.14 -7.35 -4.85
N PHE A 96 4.02 -7.56 -5.55
CA PHE A 96 3.62 -6.61 -6.58
C PHE A 96 3.35 -5.25 -5.93
N THR A 97 3.89 -4.18 -6.50
CA THR A 97 3.84 -2.85 -5.89
C THR A 97 3.47 -1.81 -6.94
N GLY A 98 2.50 -0.95 -6.62
CA GLY A 98 2.06 0.15 -7.49
C GLY A 98 2.14 1.50 -6.78
N VAL A 99 2.81 2.47 -7.41
CA VAL A 99 2.75 3.87 -7.04
C VAL A 99 1.50 4.50 -7.63
N LEU A 100 0.65 5.10 -6.82
CA LEU A 100 -0.59 5.73 -7.28
C LEU A 100 -0.31 7.04 -8.04
N PRO A 101 -1.08 7.37 -9.10
CA PRO A 101 -0.80 8.48 -10.01
C PRO A 101 -1.12 9.88 -9.45
N ARG A 102 -1.82 9.96 -8.31
CA ARG A 102 -2.30 11.23 -7.74
C ARG A 102 -2.25 11.21 -6.21
N VAL A 103 -1.17 10.65 -5.67
CA VAL A 103 -1.05 10.37 -4.23
C VAL A 103 -2.18 9.43 -3.80
N TYR A 104 -3.34 9.93 -3.38
CA TYR A 104 -4.56 9.15 -3.16
C TYR A 104 -5.83 9.97 -3.46
N GLU A 105 -5.71 10.99 -4.30
CA GLU A 105 -6.78 11.90 -4.65
C GLU A 105 -7.56 11.45 -5.89
N PRO A 106 -8.84 11.82 -6.01
CA PRO A 106 -9.58 11.69 -7.26
C PRO A 106 -8.92 12.52 -8.39
N PRO A 107 -9.16 12.16 -9.67
CA PRO A 107 -8.81 13.03 -10.80
C PRO A 107 -9.46 14.42 -10.71
N ASP A 108 -8.90 15.40 -11.41
CA ASP A 108 -9.41 16.78 -11.40
C ASP A 108 -10.83 16.79 -11.96
N SER A 109 -11.75 17.49 -11.28
CA SER A 109 -13.18 17.55 -11.61
C SER A 109 -13.97 16.24 -11.35
N PHE A 110 -13.38 15.26 -10.65
CA PHE A 110 -14.04 13.99 -10.30
C PHE A 110 -14.14 13.76 -8.78
N CYS A 111 -14.13 14.81 -7.97
CA CYS A 111 -14.40 14.72 -6.55
C CYS A 111 -15.88 14.97 -6.23
N PHE A 112 -16.65 13.88 -6.06
CA PHE A 112 -18.09 13.93 -5.71
C PHE A 112 -18.38 13.72 -4.22
N ASP A 113 -17.36 13.90 -3.38
CA ASP A 113 -17.55 13.88 -1.94
C ASP A 113 -18.19 15.20 -1.45
N GLN A 114 -18.86 15.15 -0.29
CA GLN A 114 -19.50 16.31 0.33
C GLN A 114 -18.54 17.47 0.65
N PHE A 115 -17.24 17.20 0.75
CA PHE A 115 -16.22 18.22 1.01
C PHE A 115 -15.66 18.86 -0.28
N CYS A 116 -16.16 18.47 -1.45
CA CYS A 116 -15.73 18.97 -2.75
C CYS A 116 -16.77 19.87 -3.41
N ASN A 117 -16.31 20.68 -4.38
CA ASN A 117 -17.14 21.65 -5.10
C ASN A 117 -17.18 21.36 -6.61
N ASP A 118 -16.84 20.14 -7.03
CA ASP A 118 -16.91 19.75 -8.44
C ASP A 118 -18.36 19.65 -8.90
N GLN A 119 -18.58 19.86 -10.20
CA GLN A 119 -19.92 19.79 -10.78
C GLN A 119 -20.47 18.36 -10.71
N PRO A 120 -21.74 18.15 -10.30
CA PRO A 120 -22.34 16.82 -10.28
C PRO A 120 -22.53 16.27 -11.69
N VAL A 121 -22.61 14.94 -11.82
CA VAL A 121 -23.01 14.30 -13.07
C VAL A 121 -24.49 14.60 -13.31
N MET A 122 -24.78 15.38 -14.36
CA MET A 122 -26.14 15.64 -14.85
C MET A 122 -26.66 14.52 -15.74
#